data_AF-A0A3B4F6Z7-F1
#
_entry.id   AF-A0A3B4F6Z7-F1
#
_cell.length_a   1.000
_cell.length_b   1.000
_cell.length_c   1.000
_cell.angle_alpha   90.00
_cell.angle_beta   90.00
_cell.angle_gamma   90.00
#
_symmetry.space_group_name_H-M   'P 1'
#
loop_
_entity.id
_entity.type
_entity.pdbx_description
1 polymer ?
#
loop_
_entity_poly.entity_id
_entity_poly.type
_entity_poly.pdbx_seq_one_letter_code
_entity_poly.pdbx_strand_id
1 'polypeptide(L)'
;GRPTGVSLRFFGVYMLYCINPKFKGRIYIGFTVNPERRIGQHNAGRHRGGAKRTSGRGPWEMVLIIHGFPSDIAALRVSEKLSCVHPSCGMRGHVICLARYFLRSEPSHLLPVEGECPSCDSSMLWGSLIRHKHGCFGDLEESHWADKLQI
;
A
#
# COMPACT_ATOMS: atom_id res chain seq x y z
N GLY A 1 -24.52 34.00 -15.59
CA GLY A 1 -23.75 32.74 -15.65
C GLY A 1 -24.01 31.94 -14.39
N ARG A 2 -24.25 30.62 -14.50
CA ARG A 2 -24.25 29.72 -13.33
C ARG A 2 -22.81 29.35 -13.01
N PRO A 3 -22.40 29.25 -11.74
CA PRO A 3 -21.16 28.58 -11.41
C PRO A 3 -21.32 27.10 -11.76
N THR A 4 -20.59 26.63 -12.76
CA THR A 4 -20.40 25.21 -13.04
C THR A 4 -19.52 24.64 -11.94
N GLY A 5 -20.12 24.35 -10.78
CA GLY A 5 -19.51 23.55 -9.75
C GLY A 5 -19.31 22.14 -10.31
N VAL A 6 -18.10 21.84 -10.78
CA VAL A 6 -17.71 20.47 -11.12
C VAL A 6 -17.90 19.65 -9.84
N SER A 7 -18.88 18.75 -9.85
CA SER A 7 -18.93 17.68 -8.85
C SER A 7 -17.66 16.86 -9.03
N LEU A 8 -16.65 17.13 -8.18
CA LEU A 8 -15.42 16.36 -8.18
C LEU A 8 -15.78 14.94 -7.76
N ARG A 9 -15.82 14.02 -8.73
CA ARG A 9 -16.07 12.60 -8.47
C ARG A 9 -15.04 12.12 -7.45
N PHE A 10 -15.50 11.51 -6.38
CA PHE A 10 -14.61 10.96 -5.35
C PHE A 10 -14.08 9.60 -5.80
N PHE A 11 -12.77 9.43 -5.72
CA PHE A 11 -12.08 8.17 -5.93
C PHE A 11 -11.13 7.95 -4.76
N GLY A 12 -11.35 6.89 -3.99
CA GLY A 12 -10.57 6.61 -2.79
C GLY A 12 -10.05 5.19 -2.73
N VAL A 13 -8.75 5.04 -2.47
CA VAL A 13 -8.14 3.78 -2.01
C VAL A 13 -8.10 3.82 -0.50
N TYR A 14 -8.66 2.82 0.15
CA TYR A 14 -8.75 2.77 1.61
C TYR A 14 -8.09 1.53 2.18
N MET A 15 -7.61 1.65 3.42
CA MET A 15 -7.17 0.54 4.25
C MET A 15 -8.14 0.34 5.41
N LEU A 16 -8.69 -0.86 5.50
CA LEU A 16 -9.43 -1.31 6.66
C LEU A 16 -8.50 -2.05 7.61
N TYR A 17 -8.67 -1.81 8.90
CA TYR A 17 -8.08 -2.56 9.99
C TYR A 17 -9.17 -3.31 10.75
N CYS A 18 -8.90 -4.57 11.09
CA CYS A 18 -9.81 -5.40 11.86
C CYS A 18 -9.56 -5.18 13.34
N ILE A 19 -10.52 -4.56 14.03
CA ILE A 19 -10.46 -4.32 15.47
C ILE A 19 -10.97 -5.52 16.29
N ASN A 20 -11.49 -6.56 15.63
CA ASN A 20 -11.89 -7.80 16.31
C ASN A 20 -10.66 -8.53 16.88
N PRO A 21 -10.56 -8.76 18.20
CA PRO A 21 -9.42 -9.44 18.83
C PRO A 21 -9.12 -10.82 18.24
N LYS A 22 -10.14 -11.58 17.83
CA LYS A 22 -9.98 -12.90 17.19
C LYS A 22 -9.25 -12.84 15.84
N PHE A 23 -9.28 -11.67 15.20
CA PHE A 23 -8.75 -11.45 13.86
C PHE A 23 -7.80 -10.24 13.82
N LYS A 24 -7.14 -9.94 14.96
CA LYS A 24 -6.24 -8.79 15.14
C LYS A 24 -5.15 -8.76 14.06
N GLY A 25 -4.74 -7.55 13.66
CA GLY A 25 -3.70 -7.35 12.66
C GLY A 25 -4.15 -7.63 11.21
N ARG A 26 -5.42 -7.96 10.98
CA ARG A 26 -5.94 -8.11 9.62
C ARG A 26 -6.21 -6.76 8.99
N ILE A 27 -5.52 -6.48 7.90
CA ILE A 27 -5.88 -5.38 7.00
C ILE A 27 -6.56 -5.86 5.72
N TYR A 28 -7.38 -4.99 5.14
CA TYR A 28 -7.98 -5.15 3.81
C TYR A 28 -7.86 -3.83 3.06
N ILE A 29 -7.49 -3.87 1.79
CA ILE A 29 -7.43 -2.68 0.94
C ILE A 29 -8.42 -2.80 -0.19
N GLY A 30 -9.10 -1.70 -0.47
CA GLY A 30 -10.10 -1.63 -1.51
C GLY A 30 -10.21 -0.23 -2.09
N PHE A 31 -11.11 -0.14 -3.06
CA PHE A 31 -11.44 1.09 -3.74
C PHE A 31 -12.91 1.43 -3.56
N THR A 32 -13.22 2.72 -3.44
CA THR A 32 -14.58 3.20 -3.34
C THR A 32 -14.75 4.60 -3.91
N VAL A 33 -15.96 4.86 -4.41
CA VAL A 33 -16.46 6.20 -4.72
C VAL A 33 -17.36 6.75 -3.60
N ASN A 34 -17.64 5.93 -2.57
CA ASN A 34 -18.45 6.28 -1.41
C ASN A 34 -17.94 5.49 -0.19
N PRO A 35 -17.09 6.09 0.67
CA PRO A 35 -16.47 5.41 1.82
C PRO A 35 -17.47 4.91 2.86
N GLU A 36 -18.45 5.74 3.23
CA GLU A 36 -19.46 5.45 4.25
C GLU A 36 -20.30 4.22 3.88
N ARG A 37 -20.79 4.17 2.64
CA ARG A 37 -21.52 3.00 2.14
C ARG A 37 -20.63 1.76 2.17
N ARG A 38 -19.38 1.89 1.74
CA ARG A 38 -18.48 0.75 1.58
C ARG A 38 -18.05 0.14 2.91
N ILE A 39 -17.77 0.94 3.94
CA ILE A 39 -17.45 0.41 5.28
C ILE A 39 -18.66 -0.32 5.87
N GLY A 40 -19.88 0.21 5.68
CA GLY A 40 -21.12 -0.46 6.04
C GLY A 40 -21.26 -1.83 5.37
N GLN A 41 -21.01 -1.93 4.05
CA GLN A 41 -21.02 -3.20 3.32
C GLN A 41 -20.01 -4.22 3.88
N HIS A 42 -18.80 -3.79 4.24
CA HIS A 42 -17.79 -4.68 4.81
C HIS A 42 -18.21 -5.24 6.17
N ASN A 43 -18.78 -4.41 7.03
CA ASN A 43 -19.25 -4.80 8.36
C ASN A 43 -20.55 -5.63 8.31
N ALA A 44 -21.41 -5.40 7.31
CA ALA A 44 -22.63 -6.17 7.11
C ALA A 44 -22.40 -7.54 6.41
N GLY A 45 -21.22 -7.75 5.82
CA GLY A 45 -20.81 -9.02 5.24
C GLY A 45 -21.17 -9.22 3.76
N ARG A 46 -20.76 -10.37 3.20
CA ARG A 46 -20.77 -10.60 1.74
C ARG A 46 -22.16 -10.54 1.10
N HIS A 47 -23.19 -10.95 1.83
CA HIS A 47 -24.56 -10.96 1.34
C HIS A 47 -25.15 -9.56 1.19
N ARG A 48 -24.49 -8.54 1.77
CA ARG A 48 -24.83 -7.12 1.66
C ARG A 48 -23.84 -6.36 0.76
N GLY A 49 -23.07 -7.06 -0.07
CA GLY A 49 -22.10 -6.45 -1.00
C GLY A 49 -20.71 -6.22 -0.41
N GLY A 50 -20.42 -6.70 0.80
CA GLY A 50 -19.07 -6.71 1.37
C GLY A 50 -18.14 -7.70 0.67
N ALA A 51 -16.83 -7.48 0.73
CA ALA A 51 -15.86 -8.42 0.17
C ALA A 51 -15.89 -9.77 0.93
N LYS A 52 -15.76 -10.89 0.20
CA LYS A 52 -15.65 -12.25 0.80
C LYS A 52 -14.54 -12.31 1.86
N ARG A 53 -13.44 -11.57 1.66
CA ARG A 53 -12.29 -11.54 2.57
C ARG A 53 -12.57 -10.79 3.89
N THR A 54 -13.61 -9.97 3.97
CA THR A 54 -13.96 -9.22 5.19
C THR A 54 -15.17 -9.78 5.93
N SER A 55 -15.99 -10.59 5.26
CA SER A 55 -17.25 -11.13 5.81
C SER A 55 -17.05 -11.91 7.11
N GLY A 56 -17.85 -11.58 8.14
CA GLY A 56 -17.86 -12.27 9.43
C GLY A 56 -16.59 -12.12 10.28
N ARG A 57 -15.69 -11.21 9.89
CA ARG A 57 -14.41 -10.98 10.59
C ARG A 57 -14.35 -9.65 11.32
N GLY A 58 -15.28 -8.73 11.04
CA GLY A 58 -15.31 -7.40 11.64
C GLY A 58 -15.61 -7.42 13.15
N PRO A 59 -15.72 -6.23 13.77
CA PRO A 59 -15.82 -4.94 13.10
C PRO A 59 -14.52 -4.52 12.40
N TRP A 60 -14.70 -3.88 11.25
CA TRP A 60 -13.66 -3.25 10.44
C TRP A 60 -13.76 -1.74 10.60
N GLU A 61 -12.60 -1.10 10.69
CA GLU A 61 -12.45 0.33 10.75
C GLU A 61 -11.64 0.81 9.54
N MET A 62 -12.06 1.90 8.91
CA MET A 62 -11.30 2.51 7.83
C MET A 62 -10.26 3.47 8.41
N VAL A 63 -9.03 2.98 8.55
CA VAL A 63 -7.96 3.70 9.25
C VAL A 63 -7.14 4.63 8.34
N LEU A 64 -7.22 4.44 7.02
CA LEU A 64 -6.59 5.31 6.02
C LEU A 64 -7.45 5.37 4.77
N ILE A 65 -7.56 6.57 4.18
CA ILE A 65 -8.09 6.77 2.84
C ILE A 65 -7.23 7.77 2.08
N ILE A 66 -6.74 7.36 0.92
CA ILE A 66 -6.05 8.23 -0.04
C ILE A 66 -7.07 8.54 -1.13
N HIS A 67 -7.27 9.82 -1.44
CA HIS A 67 -8.25 10.26 -2.44
C HIS A 67 -7.73 11.46 -3.23
N GLY A 68 -8.54 11.98 -4.16
CA GLY A 68 -8.15 13.08 -5.05
C GLY A 68 -7.47 12.59 -6.33
N PHE A 69 -7.56 11.29 -6.63
CA PHE A 69 -7.09 10.75 -7.90
C PHE A 69 -7.88 11.33 -9.07
N PRO A 70 -7.23 11.62 -10.22
CA PRO A 70 -7.90 12.16 -11.40
C PRO A 70 -8.84 11.13 -12.08
N SER A 71 -8.65 9.83 -11.79
CA SER A 71 -9.47 8.73 -12.29
C SER A 71 -9.39 7.50 -11.38
N ASP A 72 -10.27 6.54 -11.62
CA ASP A 72 -10.26 5.21 -11.01
C ASP A 72 -9.00 4.40 -11.38
N ILE A 73 -8.53 4.46 -12.62
CA ILE A 73 -7.29 3.81 -13.07
C ILE A 73 -6.09 4.33 -12.28
N ALA A 74 -6.00 5.65 -12.06
CA ALA A 74 -4.92 6.24 -11.28
C ALA A 74 -4.92 5.76 -9.82
N ALA A 75 -6.11 5.59 -9.23
CA ALA A 75 -6.27 5.03 -7.89
C ALA A 75 -5.81 3.55 -7.81
N LEU A 76 -6.12 2.74 -8.83
CA LEU A 76 -5.81 1.30 -8.82
C LEU A 76 -4.31 0.99 -8.87
N ARG A 77 -3.49 1.89 -9.44
CA ARG A 77 -2.01 1.76 -9.48
C ARG A 77 -1.36 1.71 -8.09
N VAL A 78 -2.05 2.15 -7.03
CA VAL A 78 -1.55 2.03 -5.64
C VAL A 78 -1.41 0.56 -5.20
N SER A 79 -2.15 -0.36 -5.82
CA SER A 79 -2.10 -1.81 -5.53
C SER A 79 -1.02 -2.59 -6.29
N GLU A 80 -0.09 -1.88 -6.92
CA GLU A 80 0.98 -2.47 -7.72
C GLU A 80 1.96 -3.35 -6.91
N LYS A 81 2.85 -4.03 -7.65
CA LYS A 81 3.83 -4.97 -7.11
C LYS A 81 5.18 -4.31 -6.91
N LEU A 82 5.90 -4.73 -5.88
CA LEU A 82 7.33 -4.49 -5.66
C LEU A 82 8.10 -5.75 -6.04
N SER A 83 9.31 -5.57 -6.54
CA SER A 83 10.25 -6.66 -6.83
C SER A 83 11.45 -6.55 -5.89
N CYS A 84 12.02 -7.68 -5.50
CA CYS A 84 13.29 -7.71 -4.77
C CYS A 84 14.36 -6.91 -5.52
N VAL A 85 15.25 -6.24 -4.80
CA VAL A 85 16.40 -5.53 -5.39
C VAL A 85 17.61 -6.45 -5.60
N HIS A 86 17.61 -7.65 -5.01
CA HIS A 86 18.69 -8.61 -5.20
C HIS A 86 18.63 -9.18 -6.64
N PRO A 87 19.69 -9.03 -7.47
CA PRO A 87 19.64 -9.31 -8.90
C PRO A 87 19.19 -10.73 -9.29
N SER A 88 19.55 -11.72 -8.49
CA SER A 88 19.17 -13.13 -8.73
C SER A 88 17.84 -13.55 -8.11
N CYS A 89 17.12 -12.64 -7.44
CA CYS A 89 15.88 -12.97 -6.74
C CYS A 89 14.64 -12.60 -7.56
N GLY A 90 13.78 -13.58 -7.83
CA GLY A 90 12.53 -13.40 -8.59
C GLY A 90 11.32 -12.94 -7.76
N MET A 91 11.49 -12.60 -6.47
CA MET A 91 10.39 -12.27 -5.59
C MET A 91 9.63 -11.03 -6.08
N ARG A 92 8.31 -11.17 -6.19
CA ARG A 92 7.36 -10.09 -6.44
C ARG A 92 6.21 -10.18 -5.45
N GLY A 93 5.87 -9.08 -4.80
CA GLY A 93 4.74 -9.00 -3.88
C GLY A 93 3.96 -7.72 -4.09
N HIS A 94 2.65 -7.72 -3.81
CA HIS A 94 1.93 -6.44 -3.72
C HIS A 94 2.58 -5.58 -2.65
N VAL A 95 2.71 -4.26 -2.89
CA VAL A 95 3.27 -3.29 -1.92
C VAL A 95 2.75 -3.60 -0.52
N ILE A 96 1.43 -3.66 -0.36
CA ILE A 96 0.79 -3.83 0.94
C ILE A 96 1.10 -5.18 1.57
N CYS A 97 1.11 -6.27 0.80
CA CYS A 97 1.43 -7.59 1.33
C CYS A 97 2.85 -7.62 1.90
N LEU A 98 3.78 -6.97 1.20
CA LEU A 98 5.16 -6.88 1.62
C LEU A 98 5.32 -5.97 2.85
N ALA A 99 4.60 -4.83 2.90
CA ALA A 99 4.58 -3.98 4.07
C ALA A 99 4.11 -4.71 5.33
N ARG A 100 3.04 -5.51 5.24
CA ARG A 100 2.56 -6.33 6.35
C ARG A 100 3.57 -7.39 6.79
N TYR A 101 4.27 -7.99 5.83
CA TYR A 101 5.27 -8.98 6.12
C TYR A 101 6.43 -8.36 6.90
N PHE A 102 6.88 -7.16 6.51
CA PHE A 102 7.94 -6.41 7.20
C PHE A 102 7.48 -5.93 8.58
N LEU A 103 6.24 -5.47 8.70
CA LEU A 103 5.65 -4.98 9.95
C LEU A 103 5.13 -6.08 10.89
N ARG A 104 5.40 -7.37 10.63
CA ARG A 104 4.84 -8.49 11.42
C ARG A 104 5.15 -8.38 12.91
N SER A 105 6.31 -7.82 13.25
CA SER A 105 6.78 -7.63 14.63
C SER A 105 6.40 -6.26 15.22
N GLU A 106 5.88 -5.35 14.39
CA GLU A 106 5.60 -3.95 14.76
C GLU A 106 4.22 -3.50 14.22
N PRO A 107 3.11 -4.05 14.74
CA PRO A 107 1.77 -3.87 14.17
C PRO A 107 1.22 -2.44 14.30
N SER A 108 1.86 -1.56 15.07
CA SER A 108 1.50 -0.15 15.25
C SER A 108 2.14 0.78 14.21
N HIS A 109 3.19 0.35 13.52
CA HIS A 109 3.82 1.17 12.48
C HIS A 109 3.04 1.09 11.17
N LEU A 110 2.84 2.24 10.52
CA LEU A 110 2.08 2.34 9.28
C LEU A 110 2.93 2.05 8.03
N LEU A 111 4.23 2.31 8.09
CA LEU A 111 5.18 2.13 6.99
C LEU A 111 6.41 1.40 7.52
N PRO A 112 6.85 0.31 6.88
CA PRO A 112 8.11 -0.32 7.24
C PRO A 112 9.28 0.55 6.81
N VAL A 113 10.34 0.55 7.62
CA VAL A 113 11.63 1.13 7.23
C VAL A 113 12.44 0.11 6.44
N GLU A 114 12.45 -1.14 6.89
CA GLU A 114 13.19 -2.27 6.33
C GLU A 114 12.47 -3.60 6.57
N GLY A 115 12.97 -4.66 5.94
CA GLY A 115 12.55 -6.04 6.20
C GLY A 115 13.25 -7.05 5.30
N GLU A 116 13.07 -8.33 5.62
CA GLU A 116 13.71 -9.44 4.91
C GLU A 116 12.88 -9.91 3.70
N CYS A 117 13.54 -10.16 2.58
CA CYS A 117 12.87 -10.71 1.41
C CYS A 117 12.32 -12.12 1.71
N PRO A 118 11.02 -12.40 1.50
CA PRO A 118 10.43 -13.71 1.81
C PRO A 118 10.91 -14.86 0.91
N SER A 119 11.84 -14.63 -0.01
CA SER A 119 12.35 -15.62 -0.97
C SER A 119 13.87 -15.82 -0.92
N CYS A 120 14.64 -14.80 -0.56
CA CYS A 120 16.11 -14.88 -0.53
C CYS A 120 16.71 -14.40 0.78
N ASP A 121 15.86 -14.04 1.76
CA ASP A 121 16.21 -13.60 3.11
C ASP A 121 17.13 -12.37 3.19
N SER A 122 17.46 -11.75 2.06
CA SER A 122 18.23 -10.51 2.02
C SER A 122 17.47 -9.39 2.73
N SER A 123 18.16 -8.67 3.62
CA SER A 123 17.65 -7.45 4.21
C SER A 123 17.48 -6.37 3.15
N MET A 124 16.33 -5.69 3.15
CA MET A 124 16.00 -4.66 2.17
C MET A 124 15.35 -3.45 2.83
N LEU A 125 15.78 -2.25 2.42
CA LEU A 125 15.11 -1.01 2.79
C LEU A 125 13.82 -0.85 1.98
N TRP A 126 12.73 -0.49 2.67
CA TRP A 126 11.44 -0.24 2.04
C TRP A 126 11.53 0.83 0.95
N GLY A 127 12.23 1.93 1.25
CA GLY A 127 12.48 3.01 0.29
C GLY A 127 13.21 2.55 -0.98
N SER A 128 14.11 1.57 -0.87
CA SER A 128 14.83 1.01 -2.02
C SER A 128 13.89 0.20 -2.94
N LEU A 129 12.90 -0.51 -2.38
CA LEU A 129 11.90 -1.22 -3.17
C LEU A 129 10.99 -0.27 -3.95
N ILE A 130 10.57 0.83 -3.30
CA ILE A 130 9.76 1.87 -3.94
C ILE A 130 10.57 2.53 -5.08
N ARG A 131 11.82 2.94 -4.82
CA ARG A 131 12.70 3.52 -5.85
C ARG A 131 12.94 2.57 -7.02
N HIS A 132 13.23 1.30 -6.73
CA HIS A 132 13.45 0.27 -7.75
C HIS A 132 12.24 0.10 -8.68
N LYS A 133 11.03 0.13 -8.12
CA LYS A 133 9.78 0.10 -8.91
C LYS A 133 9.64 1.29 -9.85
N HIS A 134 10.07 2.49 -9.43
CA HIS A 134 9.98 3.71 -10.23
C HIS A 134 11.14 3.88 -11.22
N GLY A 135 12.10 2.94 -11.27
CA GLY A 135 13.26 3.02 -12.15
C GLY A 135 14.38 3.94 -11.63
N CYS A 136 14.24 4.55 -10.45
CA CYS A 136 15.23 5.49 -9.89
C CYS A 136 16.43 4.78 -9.22
N PHE A 137 16.69 3.51 -9.53
CA PHE A 137 17.80 2.76 -8.94
C PHE A 137 19.11 2.96 -9.72
N GLY A 138 19.02 3.40 -10.99
CA GLY A 138 20.18 3.66 -11.86
C GLY A 138 20.82 5.04 -11.73
N ASP A 139 20.22 5.97 -10.98
CA ASP A 139 20.73 7.35 -10.83
C ASP A 139 21.66 7.53 -9.62
N LEU A 140 22.08 6.44 -8.99
CA LEU A 140 23.08 6.43 -7.92
C LEU A 140 24.31 5.62 -8.35
N GLU A 141 24.81 5.87 -9.55
CA GLU A 141 26.24 5.72 -9.78
C GLU A 141 26.95 6.90 -9.10
N GLU A 142 27.70 6.55 -8.06
CA GLU A 142 28.83 7.27 -7.46
C GLU A 142 29.00 8.73 -7.91
N SER A 143 28.68 9.66 -7.01
CA SER A 143 29.30 10.97 -7.01
C SER A 143 30.80 10.82 -6.75
N HIS A 144 31.55 10.52 -7.82
CA HIS A 144 33.02 10.45 -7.91
C HIS A 144 33.63 11.87 -7.84
N TRP A 145 33.16 12.71 -6.91
CA TRP A 145 33.64 14.08 -6.68
C TRP A 145 34.63 14.17 -5.51
N ALA A 146 34.84 13.09 -4.75
CA ALA A 146 35.77 13.09 -3.62
C ALA A 146 37.26 12.94 -4.03
N ASP A 147 37.56 12.62 -5.30
CA ASP A 147 38.94 12.44 -5.79
C ASP A 147 39.47 13.63 -6.62
N LYS A 148 38.83 14.80 -6.57
CA LYS A 148 39.29 16.02 -7.29
C LYS A 148 39.77 17.16 -6.39
N LEU A 149 40.14 16.88 -5.14
CA LEU A 149 40.78 17.87 -4.24
C LEU A 149 42.17 17.46 -3.75
N GLN A 150 42.99 16.93 -4.67
CA GLN A 150 44.45 16.98 -4.54
C GLN A 150 45.02 17.82 -5.68
N ILE A 151 44.95 19.14 -5.51
CA ILE A 151 45.86 20.12 -6.11
C ILE A 151 46.10 21.22 -5.07
#